data_AF-A0A1A8LEB6-F1
#
_entry.id   AF-A0A1A8LEB6-F1
#
_cell.length_a   1.000
_cell.length_b   1.000
_cell.length_c   1.000
_cell.angle_alpha   90.00
_cell.angle_beta   90.00
_cell.angle_gamma   90.00
#
_symmetry.space_group_name_H-M   'P 1'
#
loop_
_entity.id
_entity.type
_entity.pdbx_description
1 polymer ?
#
loop_
_entity_poly.entity_id
_entity_poly.type
_entity_poly.pdbx_seq_one_letter_code
_entity_poly.pdbx_strand_id
1 'polypeptide(L)'
;KVFSHIRKYGDQPGKELFCLPSGLATFTPFALRLLGQEVFCSLREADYEIASYARQHDSMGILGQDSDYIIYDSAPYLSVAKLQINSLTTVMYDRQKLCTTIGLAVTQLPLLACLLGNDVVSEEHVRQIRNSAVETYRRASPAAYSRAPHGQVVLAVTRLVSTLGSPDGEQTELVPWSLNAPVPLRDLLKKGISSYLLPGQKSFEFVDVSASPATVEKLV
;
A
#
# COMPACT_ATOMS: atom_id res chain seq x y z
N LYS A 1 -3.44 4.35 -28.96
CA LYS A 1 -2.49 5.45 -28.63
C LYS A 1 -1.07 5.09 -29.04
N VAL A 2 -0.47 4.02 -28.52
CA VAL A 2 0.87 3.50 -28.92
C VAL A 2 0.96 3.21 -30.42
N PHE A 3 0.07 2.36 -30.95
CA PHE A 3 0.04 2.04 -32.38
C PHE A 3 -0.20 3.27 -33.28
N SER A 4 -0.96 4.24 -32.80
CA SER A 4 -1.20 5.50 -33.52
C SER A 4 0.06 6.37 -33.58
N HIS A 5 0.88 6.38 -32.52
CA HIS A 5 2.17 7.08 -32.47
C HIS A 5 3.17 6.43 -33.42
N ILE A 6 3.36 5.10 -33.30
CA ILE A 6 4.26 4.32 -34.17
C ILE A 6 3.90 4.54 -35.65
N ARG A 7 2.60 4.47 -36.00
CA ARG A 7 2.14 4.68 -37.36
C ARG A 7 2.38 6.11 -37.88
N LYS A 8 2.40 7.12 -37.00
CA LYS A 8 2.54 8.53 -37.38
C LYS A 8 4.01 8.97 -37.45
N TYR A 9 4.85 8.51 -36.54
CA TYR A 9 6.23 9.00 -36.38
C TYR A 9 7.30 7.96 -36.77
N GLY A 10 6.94 6.67 -36.88
CA GLY A 10 7.85 5.62 -37.33
C GLY A 10 8.87 5.17 -36.29
N ASP A 11 8.73 5.60 -35.04
CA ASP A 11 9.65 5.32 -33.95
C ASP A 11 8.93 4.74 -32.71
N GLN A 12 9.75 4.30 -31.75
CA GLN A 12 9.25 3.76 -30.48
C GLN A 12 8.82 4.92 -29.57
N PRO A 13 7.56 4.95 -29.10
CA PRO A 13 7.10 6.01 -28.23
C PRO A 13 7.83 6.02 -26.88
N GLY A 14 7.97 7.21 -26.30
CA GLY A 14 8.63 7.40 -25.01
C GLY A 14 7.87 6.78 -23.82
N LYS A 15 8.45 6.90 -22.63
CA LYS A 15 7.93 6.30 -21.38
C LYS A 15 6.50 6.74 -21.06
N GLU A 16 6.10 7.92 -21.50
CA GLU A 16 4.75 8.48 -21.37
C GLU A 16 3.65 7.67 -22.08
N LEU A 17 4.03 6.79 -23.00
CA LEU A 17 3.14 5.91 -23.74
C LEU A 17 3.45 4.43 -23.49
N PHE A 18 4.13 4.12 -22.37
CA PHE A 18 4.40 2.74 -21.99
C PHE A 18 3.09 1.94 -21.83
N CYS A 19 3.03 0.80 -22.48
CA CYS A 19 1.97 -0.19 -22.28
C CYS A 19 2.61 -1.57 -22.09
N LEU A 20 2.02 -2.39 -21.22
CA LEU A 20 2.41 -3.79 -21.11
C LEU A 20 2.19 -4.48 -22.47
N PRO A 21 3.14 -5.32 -22.94
CA PRO A 21 2.97 -6.07 -24.17
C PRO A 21 1.66 -6.87 -24.19
N SER A 22 0.96 -6.84 -25.33
CA SER A 22 -0.23 -7.66 -25.53
C SER A 22 0.11 -9.14 -25.38
N GLY A 23 -0.66 -9.85 -24.56
CA GLY A 23 -0.44 -11.27 -24.26
C GLY A 23 0.51 -11.54 -23.10
N LEU A 24 1.14 -10.52 -22.48
CA LEU A 24 1.99 -10.72 -21.31
C LEU A 24 1.26 -11.49 -20.20
N ALA A 25 0.03 -11.08 -19.87
CA ALA A 25 -0.81 -11.75 -18.88
C ALA A 25 -1.14 -13.21 -19.23
N THR A 26 -1.08 -13.60 -20.50
CA THR A 26 -1.35 -14.98 -20.96
C THR A 26 -0.07 -15.81 -21.01
N PHE A 27 0.99 -15.27 -21.61
CA PHE A 27 2.22 -16.02 -21.84
C PHE A 27 3.13 -16.08 -20.61
N THR A 28 3.11 -15.08 -19.73
CA THR A 28 3.94 -15.08 -18.51
C THR A 28 3.56 -16.23 -17.57
N PRO A 29 2.28 -16.46 -17.22
CA PRO A 29 1.91 -17.64 -16.44
C PRO A 29 2.32 -18.95 -17.08
N PHE A 30 2.14 -19.09 -18.40
CA PHE A 30 2.50 -20.31 -19.13
C PHE A 30 4.01 -20.56 -19.09
N ALA A 31 4.81 -19.55 -19.37
CA ALA A 31 6.27 -19.65 -19.33
C ALA A 31 6.78 -20.01 -17.92
N LEU A 32 6.22 -19.40 -16.88
CA LEU A 32 6.56 -19.72 -15.49
C LEU A 32 6.21 -21.17 -15.12
N ARG A 33 5.05 -21.67 -15.55
CA ARG A 33 4.68 -23.08 -15.34
C ARG A 33 5.58 -24.05 -16.09
N LEU A 34 6.00 -23.73 -17.31
CA LEU A 34 6.98 -24.53 -18.04
C LEU A 34 8.34 -24.63 -17.31
N LEU A 35 8.67 -23.62 -16.50
CA LEU A 35 9.84 -23.61 -15.62
C LEU A 35 9.57 -24.26 -14.24
N GLY A 36 8.42 -24.92 -14.08
CA GLY A 36 8.02 -25.62 -12.85
C GLY A 36 7.61 -24.69 -11.71
N GLN A 37 7.35 -23.40 -11.98
CA GLN A 37 6.89 -22.46 -10.95
C GLN A 37 5.39 -22.53 -10.76
N GLU A 38 4.94 -22.40 -9.51
CA GLU A 38 3.53 -22.22 -9.22
C GLU A 38 3.07 -20.82 -9.62
N VAL A 39 1.93 -20.74 -10.29
CA VAL A 39 1.34 -19.47 -10.72
C VAL A 39 -0.11 -19.44 -10.31
N PHE A 40 -0.49 -18.29 -9.78
CA PHE A 40 -1.82 -18.00 -9.27
C PHE A 40 -2.38 -16.78 -9.98
N CYS A 41 -3.69 -16.75 -10.18
CA CYS A 41 -4.38 -15.56 -10.67
C CYS A 41 -5.25 -14.98 -9.56
N SER A 42 -5.17 -13.66 -9.41
CA SER A 42 -5.99 -12.97 -8.45
C SER A 42 -7.42 -12.78 -8.93
N LEU A 43 -8.37 -12.89 -8.00
CA LEU A 43 -9.81 -12.67 -8.24
C LEU A 43 -10.27 -11.30 -7.75
N ARG A 44 -9.53 -10.71 -6.82
CA ARG A 44 -9.70 -9.34 -6.30
C ARG A 44 -8.36 -8.59 -6.39
N GLU A 45 -8.20 -7.57 -5.56
CA GLU A 45 -6.99 -6.75 -5.49
C GLU A 45 -5.75 -7.61 -5.28
N ALA A 46 -4.76 -7.46 -6.15
CA ALA A 46 -3.63 -8.38 -6.21
C ALA A 46 -2.77 -8.28 -4.95
N ASP A 47 -2.54 -7.06 -4.47
CA ASP A 47 -1.69 -6.82 -3.29
C ASP A 47 -2.32 -7.41 -2.02
N TYR A 48 -3.64 -7.32 -1.90
CA TYR A 48 -4.39 -7.97 -0.82
C TYR A 48 -4.22 -9.48 -0.86
N GLU A 49 -4.39 -10.12 -2.02
CA GLU A 49 -4.30 -11.57 -2.14
C GLU A 49 -2.88 -12.07 -1.90
N ILE A 50 -1.87 -11.38 -2.44
CA ILE A 50 -0.46 -11.70 -2.20
C ILE A 50 -0.15 -11.61 -0.71
N ALA A 51 -0.55 -10.52 -0.04
CA ALA A 51 -0.34 -10.35 1.39
C ALA A 51 -1.11 -11.38 2.22
N SER A 52 -2.34 -11.72 1.84
CA SER A 52 -3.14 -12.76 2.49
C SER A 52 -2.51 -14.14 2.35
N TYR A 53 -2.12 -14.50 1.13
CA TYR A 53 -1.47 -15.77 0.82
C TYR A 53 -0.16 -15.91 1.58
N ALA A 54 0.69 -14.88 1.53
CA ALA A 54 2.00 -14.90 2.19
C ALA A 54 1.87 -15.13 3.70
N ARG A 55 0.84 -14.54 4.34
CA ARG A 55 0.54 -14.74 5.76
C ARG A 55 0.02 -16.15 6.07
N GLN A 56 -0.91 -16.67 5.27
CA GLN A 56 -1.53 -17.98 5.51
C GLN A 56 -0.58 -19.16 5.29
N HIS A 57 0.46 -18.96 4.46
CA HIS A 57 1.42 -19.99 4.08
C HIS A 57 2.80 -19.79 4.73
N ASP A 58 2.94 -18.94 5.75
CA ASP A 58 4.21 -18.63 6.42
C ASP A 58 5.35 -18.35 5.43
N SER A 59 5.05 -17.56 4.40
CA SER A 59 6.00 -17.28 3.33
C SER A 59 7.22 -16.50 3.84
N MET A 60 8.38 -16.78 3.25
CA MET A 60 9.64 -16.11 3.64
C MET A 60 9.60 -14.58 3.43
N GLY A 61 8.84 -14.10 2.45
CA GLY A 61 8.67 -12.69 2.16
C GLY A 61 7.89 -12.43 0.88
N ILE A 62 7.46 -11.20 0.70
CA ILE A 62 6.81 -10.69 -0.52
C ILE A 62 7.85 -9.91 -1.30
N LEU A 63 8.17 -10.34 -2.51
CA LEU A 63 9.07 -9.62 -3.41
C LEU A 63 8.26 -8.71 -4.34
N GLY A 64 8.39 -7.40 -4.19
CA GLY A 64 7.57 -6.44 -4.93
C GLY A 64 8.19 -5.05 -5.04
N GLN A 65 7.44 -4.13 -5.66
CA GLN A 65 7.81 -2.71 -5.71
C GLN A 65 6.66 -1.79 -5.25
N ASP A 66 5.67 -2.36 -4.59
CA ASP A 66 4.53 -1.64 -4.04
C ASP A 66 4.75 -1.31 -2.55
N SER A 67 4.42 -0.10 -2.14
CA SER A 67 4.50 0.29 -0.73
C SER A 67 3.42 -0.36 0.12
N ASP A 68 2.30 -0.80 -0.45
CA ASP A 68 1.18 -1.35 0.31
C ASP A 68 1.57 -2.60 1.11
N TYR A 69 2.55 -3.36 0.65
CA TYR A 69 3.11 -4.50 1.39
C TYR A 69 3.74 -4.13 2.74
N ILE A 70 4.21 -2.89 2.94
CA ILE A 70 4.71 -2.46 4.28
C ILE A 70 3.56 -2.12 5.24
N ILE A 71 2.36 -1.90 4.72
CA ILE A 71 1.16 -1.55 5.50
C ILE A 71 0.47 -2.82 6.00
N TYR A 72 0.44 -3.88 5.17
CA TYR A 72 -0.10 -5.18 5.56
C TYR A 72 0.67 -5.80 6.73
N ASP A 73 -0.05 -6.45 7.65
CA ASP A 73 0.57 -7.31 8.67
C ASP A 73 0.72 -8.72 8.08
N SER A 74 1.73 -8.90 7.24
CA SER A 74 2.01 -10.11 6.46
C SER A 74 3.49 -10.51 6.58
N ALA A 75 3.99 -11.28 5.63
CA ALA A 75 5.39 -11.66 5.50
C ALA A 75 6.30 -10.43 5.22
N PRO A 76 7.61 -10.52 5.47
CA PRO A 76 8.55 -9.43 5.21
C PRO A 76 8.49 -8.91 3.77
N TYR A 77 8.50 -7.58 3.60
CA TYR A 77 8.49 -6.96 2.28
C TYR A 77 9.93 -6.78 1.74
N LEU A 78 10.20 -7.32 0.56
CA LEU A 78 11.48 -7.31 -0.14
C LEU A 78 11.38 -6.51 -1.44
N SER A 79 12.37 -5.65 -1.71
CA SER A 79 12.36 -4.80 -2.92
C SER A 79 12.79 -5.59 -4.17
N VAL A 80 11.95 -5.67 -5.18
CA VAL A 80 12.38 -6.20 -6.49
C VAL A 80 13.31 -5.22 -7.21
N ALA A 81 13.14 -3.91 -7.05
CA ALA A 81 14.01 -2.91 -7.70
C ALA A 81 15.44 -2.89 -7.15
N LYS A 82 15.69 -3.46 -5.96
CA LYS A 82 17.02 -3.58 -5.36
C LYS A 82 17.58 -5.01 -5.43
N LEU A 83 16.85 -5.94 -6.05
CA LEU A 83 17.28 -7.33 -6.17
C LEU A 83 18.48 -7.45 -7.12
N GLN A 84 19.57 -7.99 -6.60
CA GLN A 84 20.76 -8.35 -7.37
C GLN A 84 20.67 -9.83 -7.75
N ILE A 85 20.34 -10.13 -9.01
CA ILE A 85 20.08 -11.50 -9.47
C ILE A 85 21.27 -12.45 -9.25
N ASN A 86 22.50 -11.98 -9.43
CA ASN A 86 23.68 -12.83 -9.32
C ASN A 86 23.97 -13.30 -7.88
N SER A 87 23.62 -12.47 -6.89
CA SER A 87 23.86 -12.74 -5.46
C SER A 87 22.58 -13.07 -4.69
N LEU A 88 21.41 -12.90 -5.32
CA LEU A 88 20.08 -12.96 -4.71
C LEU A 88 19.94 -12.09 -3.46
N THR A 89 20.65 -10.96 -3.42
CA THR A 89 20.60 -9.99 -2.33
C THR A 89 19.62 -8.88 -2.65
N THR A 90 18.85 -8.45 -1.66
CA THR A 90 17.92 -7.31 -1.79
C THR A 90 17.74 -6.55 -0.47
N VAL A 91 16.98 -5.46 -0.51
CA VAL A 91 16.57 -4.69 0.65
C VAL A 91 15.24 -5.23 1.18
N MET A 92 15.23 -5.56 2.47
CA MET A 92 14.02 -5.79 3.24
C MET A 92 13.55 -4.48 3.88
N TYR A 93 12.29 -4.12 3.65
CA TYR A 93 11.65 -3.02 4.36
C TYR A 93 11.01 -3.56 5.64
N ASP A 94 11.53 -3.08 6.78
CA ASP A 94 11.07 -3.49 8.09
C ASP A 94 9.96 -2.54 8.59
N ARG A 95 8.76 -3.10 8.79
CA ARG A 95 7.58 -2.38 9.23
C ARG A 95 7.73 -1.79 10.63
N GLN A 96 8.31 -2.53 11.56
CA GLN A 96 8.51 -2.10 12.94
C GLN A 96 9.55 -0.97 13.01
N LYS A 97 10.65 -1.13 12.28
CA LYS A 97 11.71 -0.11 12.17
C LYS A 97 11.21 1.15 11.49
N LEU A 98 10.37 1.03 10.45
CA LEU A 98 9.69 2.18 9.84
C LEU A 98 8.88 2.92 10.90
N CYS A 99 7.98 2.23 11.60
CA CYS A 99 7.13 2.78 12.65
C CYS A 99 7.93 3.48 13.75
N THR A 100 8.99 2.84 14.24
CA THR A 100 9.89 3.38 15.26
C THR A 100 10.58 4.66 14.77
N THR A 101 11.01 4.68 13.51
CA THR A 101 11.70 5.85 12.90
C THR A 101 10.76 7.04 12.72
N ILE A 102 9.49 6.77 12.38
CA ILE A 102 8.50 7.83 12.12
C ILE A 102 7.65 8.18 13.35
N GLY A 103 7.86 7.50 14.49
CA GLY A 103 7.14 7.75 15.74
C GLY A 103 5.67 7.35 15.71
N LEU A 104 5.34 6.26 15.00
CA LEU A 104 3.98 5.73 14.92
C LEU A 104 3.89 4.31 15.48
N ALA A 105 2.71 3.93 15.93
CA ALA A 105 2.38 2.53 16.18
C ALA A 105 2.07 1.81 14.86
N VAL A 106 2.37 0.52 14.80
CA VAL A 106 2.11 -0.36 13.65
C VAL A 106 0.64 -0.34 13.23
N THR A 107 -0.27 -0.23 14.20
CA THR A 107 -1.73 -0.14 14.02
C THR A 107 -2.19 1.15 13.34
N GLN A 108 -1.35 2.19 13.31
CA GLN A 108 -1.67 3.48 12.69
C GLN A 108 -1.28 3.56 11.22
N LEU A 109 -0.52 2.58 10.69
CA LEU A 109 -0.08 2.58 9.30
C LEU A 109 -1.22 2.57 8.27
N PRO A 110 -2.32 1.80 8.44
CA PRO A 110 -3.45 1.87 7.53
C PRO A 110 -4.08 3.26 7.44
N LEU A 111 -4.21 3.96 8.58
CA LEU A 111 -4.71 5.34 8.60
C LEU A 111 -3.74 6.29 7.91
N LEU A 112 -2.43 6.13 8.14
CA LEU A 112 -1.40 6.88 7.43
C LEU A 112 -1.52 6.69 5.91
N ALA A 113 -1.65 5.45 5.43
CA ALA A 113 -1.81 5.15 4.01
C ALA A 113 -3.04 5.86 3.42
N CYS A 114 -4.19 5.77 4.09
CA CYS A 114 -5.42 6.44 3.67
C CYS A 114 -5.27 7.98 3.59
N LEU A 115 -4.59 8.60 4.57
CA LEU A 115 -4.39 10.05 4.59
C LEU A 115 -3.31 10.54 3.61
N LEU A 116 -2.41 9.66 3.19
CA LEU A 116 -1.46 9.95 2.10
C LEU A 116 -2.12 9.81 0.73
N GLY A 117 -3.12 8.95 0.63
CA GLY A 117 -3.81 8.56 -0.59
C GLY A 117 -3.48 7.11 -0.94
N ASN A 118 -4.51 6.30 -1.17
CA ASN A 118 -4.40 4.93 -1.66
C ASN A 118 -5.55 4.61 -2.63
N ASP A 119 -5.66 3.37 -3.08
CA ASP A 119 -6.66 2.97 -4.07
C ASP A 119 -8.12 3.11 -3.61
N VAL A 120 -8.35 3.10 -2.30
CA VAL A 120 -9.69 3.29 -1.71
C VAL A 120 -9.96 4.77 -1.43
N VAL A 121 -8.98 5.49 -0.89
CA VAL A 121 -9.07 6.89 -0.48
C VAL A 121 -8.14 7.70 -1.35
N SER A 122 -8.66 8.26 -2.44
CA SER A 122 -7.82 9.04 -3.35
C SER A 122 -7.26 10.31 -2.69
N GLU A 123 -6.12 10.78 -3.19
CA GLU A 123 -5.48 12.01 -2.73
C GLU A 123 -6.41 13.24 -2.72
N GLU A 124 -7.41 13.27 -3.60
CA GLU A 124 -8.38 14.36 -3.69
C GLU A 124 -9.31 14.41 -2.47
N HIS A 125 -9.79 13.26 -2.00
CA HIS A 125 -10.68 13.17 -0.84
C HIS A 125 -10.01 13.67 0.44
N VAL A 126 -8.69 13.46 0.58
CA VAL A 126 -7.90 13.85 1.76
C VAL A 126 -7.07 15.12 1.53
N ARG A 127 -7.23 15.79 0.39
CA ARG A 127 -6.41 16.97 0.00
C ARG A 127 -6.45 18.07 1.04
N GLN A 128 -7.63 18.40 1.58
CA GLN A 128 -7.77 19.45 2.59
C GLN A 128 -7.00 19.11 3.88
N ILE A 129 -7.08 17.85 4.33
CA ILE A 129 -6.37 17.36 5.51
C ILE A 129 -4.85 17.40 5.27
N ARG A 130 -4.38 16.90 4.12
CA ARG A 130 -2.96 16.94 3.72
C ARG A 130 -2.42 18.37 3.69
N ASN A 131 -3.14 19.29 3.06
CA ASN A 131 -2.74 20.70 2.98
C ASN A 131 -2.63 21.33 4.37
N SER A 132 -3.63 21.10 5.23
CA SER A 132 -3.65 21.61 6.61
C SER A 132 -2.51 21.04 7.45
N ALA A 133 -2.22 19.75 7.30
CA ALA A 133 -1.10 19.09 7.96
C ALA A 133 0.24 19.68 7.51
N VAL A 134 0.43 19.89 6.21
CA VAL A 134 1.65 20.46 5.63
C VAL A 134 1.85 21.92 6.09
N GLU A 135 0.80 22.73 6.15
CA GLU A 135 0.87 24.09 6.69
C GLU A 135 1.32 24.08 8.15
N THR A 136 0.71 23.24 8.98
CA THR A 136 1.05 23.09 10.39
C THR A 136 2.50 22.62 10.56
N TYR A 137 2.92 21.66 9.74
CA TYR A 137 4.29 21.15 9.70
C TYR A 137 5.31 22.24 9.38
N ARG A 138 5.05 23.07 8.35
CA ARG A 138 5.92 24.17 7.94
C ARG A 138 6.05 25.24 9.03
N ARG A 139 4.94 25.58 9.71
CA ARG A 139 4.96 26.52 10.84
C ARG A 139 5.82 26.00 12.00
N ALA A 140 5.74 24.71 12.30
CA ALA A 140 6.48 24.08 13.39
C ALA A 140 7.95 23.76 13.06
N SER A 141 8.35 23.79 11.78
CA SER A 141 9.70 23.39 11.36
C SER A 141 10.20 24.24 10.19
N PRO A 142 10.78 25.44 10.45
CA PRO A 142 11.26 26.34 9.40
C PRO A 142 12.36 25.77 8.51
N ALA A 143 13.08 24.73 8.93
CA ALA A 143 14.06 24.04 8.09
C ALA A 143 13.43 23.14 7.00
N ALA A 144 12.10 22.95 7.00
CA ALA A 144 11.40 22.06 6.08
C ALA A 144 11.43 22.50 4.60
N TYR A 145 11.75 23.77 4.30
CA TYR A 145 11.73 24.31 2.94
C TYR A 145 12.76 23.65 2.00
N SER A 146 13.79 22.99 2.53
CA SER A 146 14.85 22.36 1.73
C SER A 146 14.51 20.94 1.23
N ARG A 147 13.39 20.34 1.64
CA ARG A 147 13.05 18.94 1.29
C ARG A 147 12.13 18.85 0.09
N ALA A 148 12.25 17.78 -0.70
CA ALA A 148 11.35 17.51 -1.83
C ALA A 148 9.87 17.53 -1.39
N PRO A 149 8.94 18.08 -2.21
CA PRO A 149 7.55 18.31 -1.84
C PRO A 149 6.83 17.06 -1.30
N HIS A 150 6.99 15.91 -1.97
CA HIS A 150 6.37 14.65 -1.57
C HIS A 150 6.87 14.15 -0.21
N GLY A 151 8.17 14.31 0.08
CA GLY A 151 8.73 13.95 1.37
C GLY A 151 8.22 14.84 2.52
N GLN A 152 7.85 16.09 2.24
CA GLN A 152 7.21 16.96 3.23
C GLN A 152 5.80 16.48 3.57
N VAL A 153 5.02 16.06 2.56
CA VAL A 153 3.65 15.56 2.77
C VAL A 153 3.66 14.34 3.68
N VAL A 154 4.53 13.36 3.40
CA VAL A 154 4.64 12.14 4.23
C VAL A 154 4.89 12.50 5.69
N LEU A 155 5.91 13.32 5.98
CA LEU A 155 6.25 13.70 7.35
C LEU A 155 5.14 14.52 8.04
N ALA A 156 4.48 15.41 7.30
CA ALA A 156 3.39 16.21 7.83
C ALA A 156 2.19 15.34 8.24
N VAL A 157 1.80 14.40 7.38
CA VAL A 157 0.71 13.47 7.66
C VAL A 157 1.09 12.48 8.76
N THR A 158 2.33 11.96 8.78
CA THR A 158 2.84 11.16 9.89
C THR A 158 2.71 11.90 11.22
N ARG A 159 3.15 13.17 11.28
CA ARG A 159 3.00 13.98 12.50
C ARG A 159 1.53 14.17 12.88
N LEU A 160 0.65 14.44 11.92
CA LEU A 160 -0.78 14.50 12.19
C LEU A 160 -1.27 13.18 12.81
N VAL A 161 -1.01 12.03 12.19
CA VAL A 161 -1.42 10.72 12.71
C VAL A 161 -0.87 10.46 14.11
N SER A 162 0.38 10.86 14.39
CA SER A 162 0.98 10.71 15.72
C SER A 162 0.22 11.51 16.79
N THR A 163 -0.31 12.70 16.45
CA THR A 163 -1.14 13.50 17.36
C THR A 163 -2.56 12.96 17.55
N LEU A 164 -3.03 12.11 16.64
CA LEU A 164 -4.36 11.50 16.72
C LEU A 164 -4.37 10.23 17.58
N GLY A 165 -3.22 9.59 17.80
CA GLY A 165 -3.10 8.41 18.66
C GLY A 165 -2.80 8.78 20.11
N SER A 166 -3.63 8.31 21.04
CA SER A 166 -3.32 8.37 22.47
C SER A 166 -2.16 7.42 22.82
N PRO A 167 -1.27 7.79 23.77
CA PRO A 167 -0.16 6.94 24.23
C PRO A 167 -0.62 5.75 25.10
N ASP A 168 -1.84 5.78 25.64
CA ASP A 168 -2.40 4.74 26.50
C ASP A 168 -3.64 4.11 25.85
N GLY A 169 -3.56 2.79 25.60
CA GLY A 169 -4.68 1.85 25.69
C GLY A 169 -5.88 2.03 24.77
N GLU A 170 -6.08 1.06 23.87
CA GLU A 170 -7.35 0.76 23.20
C GLU A 170 -7.93 1.90 22.33
N GLN A 171 -7.39 2.07 21.11
CA GLN A 171 -8.14 2.74 20.04
C GLN A 171 -9.37 1.89 19.68
N THR A 172 -10.52 2.14 20.31
CA THR A 172 -11.77 1.41 20.01
C THR A 172 -12.30 1.72 18.61
N GLU A 173 -11.88 2.83 18.00
CA GLU A 173 -12.35 3.27 16.69
C GLU A 173 -11.24 3.38 15.64
N LEU A 174 -11.50 2.82 14.46
CA LEU A 174 -10.62 2.80 13.28
C LEU A 174 -10.16 4.21 12.85
N VAL A 175 -11.00 5.23 13.04
CA VAL A 175 -10.70 6.62 12.67
C VAL A 175 -10.84 7.48 13.92
N PRO A 176 -9.78 8.13 14.42
CA PRO A 176 -9.89 8.98 15.62
C PRO A 176 -10.88 10.14 15.44
N TRP A 177 -11.74 10.39 16.44
CA TRP A 177 -12.68 11.52 16.42
C TRP A 177 -11.97 12.88 16.33
N SER A 178 -10.77 12.98 16.88
CA SER A 178 -9.90 14.16 16.82
C SER A 178 -9.55 14.60 15.40
N LEU A 179 -9.71 13.72 14.39
CA LEU A 179 -9.52 14.07 12.99
C LEU A 179 -10.59 15.05 12.47
N ASN A 180 -11.75 15.14 13.14
CA ASN A 180 -12.88 16.02 12.76
C ASN A 180 -13.30 15.89 11.28
N ALA A 181 -13.18 14.68 10.71
CA ALA A 181 -13.55 14.42 9.32
C ALA A 181 -15.09 14.39 9.15
N PRO A 182 -15.64 14.94 8.04
CA PRO A 182 -17.06 14.78 7.70
C PRO A 182 -17.45 13.30 7.63
N VAL A 183 -18.71 12.97 7.97
CA VAL A 183 -19.22 11.58 7.99
C VAL A 183 -18.88 10.80 6.70
N PRO A 184 -19.10 11.34 5.48
CA PRO A 184 -18.78 10.60 4.25
C PRO A 184 -17.29 10.26 4.10
N LEU A 185 -16.41 11.18 4.51
CA LEU A 185 -14.96 10.93 4.50
C LEU A 185 -14.56 9.93 5.57
N ARG A 186 -15.21 9.96 6.74
CA ARG A 186 -14.95 9.03 7.83
C ARG A 186 -15.28 7.59 7.43
N ASP A 187 -16.41 7.37 6.77
CA ASP A 187 -16.80 6.05 6.28
C ASP A 187 -15.87 5.55 5.18
N LEU A 188 -15.41 6.45 4.31
CA LEU A 188 -14.41 6.15 3.30
C LEU A 188 -13.06 5.76 3.92
N LEU A 189 -12.61 6.48 4.95
CA LEU A 189 -11.40 6.16 5.70
C LEU A 189 -11.52 4.80 6.41
N LYS A 190 -12.67 4.50 7.03
CA LYS A 190 -12.91 3.16 7.63
C LYS A 190 -12.79 2.07 6.57
N LYS A 191 -13.37 2.26 5.38
CA LYS A 191 -13.26 1.31 4.27
C LYS A 191 -11.80 1.12 3.82
N GLY A 192 -11.04 2.20 3.70
CA GLY A 192 -9.63 2.15 3.31
C GLY A 192 -8.72 1.53 4.37
N ILE A 193 -9.04 1.68 5.65
CA ILE A 193 -8.31 0.97 6.73
C ILE A 193 -8.62 -0.52 6.67
N SER A 194 -9.90 -0.87 6.49
CA SER A 194 -10.34 -2.26 6.40
C SER A 194 -9.81 -3.00 5.18
N SER A 195 -9.41 -2.33 4.10
CA SER A 195 -8.76 -2.99 2.95
C SER A 195 -7.36 -3.55 3.26
N TYR A 196 -6.75 -3.13 4.37
CA TYR A 196 -5.47 -3.68 4.85
C TYR A 196 -5.62 -4.83 5.86
N LEU A 197 -6.86 -5.20 6.23
CA LEU A 197 -7.11 -6.29 7.18
C LEU A 197 -7.10 -7.65 6.47
N LEU A 198 -6.15 -8.49 6.85
CA LEU A 198 -6.00 -9.84 6.31
C LEU A 198 -6.81 -10.87 7.12
N PRO A 199 -7.13 -12.04 6.54
CA PRO A 199 -7.84 -13.09 7.25
C PRO A 199 -7.18 -13.49 8.56
N GLY A 200 -8.00 -13.68 9.61
CA GLY A 200 -7.53 -14.03 10.95
C GLY A 200 -6.99 -12.86 11.78
N GLN A 201 -6.88 -11.65 11.20
CA GLN A 201 -6.65 -10.44 11.99
C GLN A 201 -7.97 -9.97 12.57
N LYS A 202 -7.98 -9.67 13.87
CA LYS A 202 -9.13 -9.01 14.47
C LYS A 202 -9.21 -7.61 13.85
N SER A 203 -10.27 -7.37 13.09
CA SER A 203 -10.81 -6.02 12.99
C SER A 203 -11.17 -5.57 14.40
N PHE A 204 -11.01 -4.29 14.71
CA PHE A 204 -11.81 -3.70 15.78
C PHE A 204 -13.27 -4.08 15.48
N GLU A 205 -13.87 -4.89 16.35
CA GLU A 205 -14.90 -5.88 15.99
C GLU A 205 -15.99 -5.37 15.04
N PHE A 206 -16.10 -5.99 13.87
CA PHE A 206 -17.39 -6.17 13.20
C PHE A 206 -17.54 -7.65 12.92
N VAL A 207 -18.31 -8.32 13.79
CA VAL A 207 -18.97 -9.57 13.44
C VAL A 207 -20.07 -9.19 12.47
N ASP A 208 -19.88 -9.53 11.19
CA ASP A 208 -21.01 -10.06 10.45
C ASP A 208 -20.57 -11.29 9.66
N VAL A 209 -21.44 -12.29 9.70
CA VAL A 209 -21.18 -13.67 9.34
C VAL A 209 -21.14 -13.82 7.82
N SER A 210 -20.27 -14.72 7.35
CA SER A 210 -20.11 -15.24 5.98
C SER A 210 -19.18 -14.47 5.03
N ALA A 211 -17.88 -14.78 5.12
CA ALA A 211 -17.01 -14.75 3.95
C ALA A 211 -16.21 -16.05 3.89
N SER A 212 -16.42 -16.81 2.82
CA SER A 212 -15.65 -18.00 2.42
C SER A 212 -14.14 -17.70 2.42
N PRO A 213 -13.26 -18.71 2.65
CA PRO A 213 -11.82 -18.53 2.49
C PRO A 213 -11.49 -17.86 1.15
N ALA A 214 -10.53 -16.93 1.18
CA ALA A 214 -10.03 -16.24 -0.01
C ALA A 214 -9.41 -17.28 -0.95
N THR A 215 -10.19 -17.70 -1.95
CA THR A 215 -9.76 -18.70 -2.92
C THR A 215 -8.93 -18.00 -3.99
N VAL A 216 -7.63 -18.17 -3.92
CA VAL A 216 -6.76 -17.93 -5.07
C VAL A 216 -6.94 -19.11 -6.00
N GLU A 217 -7.35 -18.90 -7.25
CA GLU A 217 -7.43 -19.99 -8.20
C GLU A 217 -6.02 -20.33 -8.69
N LYS A 218 -5.54 -21.50 -8.25
CA LYS A 218 -4.40 -22.15 -8.88
C LYS A 218 -4.80 -22.49 -10.30
N LEU A 219 -4.24 -21.78 -11.26
CA LEU A 219 -4.45 -22.13 -12.65
C LEU A 219 -3.71 -23.43 -12.95
N VAL A 220 -4.48 -24.48 -13.26
CA VAL A 220 -3.98 -25.76 -13.78
C VAL A 220 -3.37 -25.56 -15.15
#